data_AF-A0A951RB69-F1
#
_entry.id   AF-A0A951RB69-F1
#
_cell.length_a   1.000
_cell.length_b   1.000
_cell.length_c   1.000
_cell.angle_alpha   90.00
_cell.angle_beta   90.00
_cell.angle_gamma   90.00
#
_symmetry.space_group_name_H-M   'P 1'
#
loop_
_entity.id
_entity.type
_entity.pdbx_description
1 polymer ?
#
loop_
_entity_poly.entity_id
_entity_poly.type
_entity_poly.pdbx_seq_one_letter_code
_entity_poly.pdbx_strand_id
1 'polypeptide(L)'
;MIPTNEQKAIFEFVRSSNHHGIIDAVAGSGKTTTIMESTKHVPNGLDLMFCAFNKSISKEIKRKFKQINQGNIKVKTIHALGFDILKSNSERDYQFDDNKYLKLLKEMLDQDAFSFELASILELNDIPVEPVDRMEEKQHRDFFYHFRDKLLDINTDFHGKQSPVFLTTSRMLLQK
;
A
#
# COMPACT_ATOMS: atom_id res chain seq x y z
N MET A 1 12.37 27.96 -11.13
CA MET A 1 10.97 28.38 -10.90
C MET A 1 10.99 29.52 -9.92
N ILE A 2 10.23 30.60 -10.16
CA ILE A 2 10.08 31.70 -9.21
C ILE A 2 8.94 31.33 -8.26
N PRO A 3 9.18 31.24 -6.93
CA PRO A 3 8.14 30.83 -5.99
C PRO A 3 7.09 31.93 -5.76
N THR A 4 5.84 31.51 -5.54
CA THR A 4 4.74 32.42 -5.18
C THR A 4 4.91 32.95 -3.75
N ASN A 5 4.09 33.93 -3.36
CA ASN A 5 4.15 34.47 -2.01
C ASN A 5 3.78 33.43 -0.94
N GLU A 6 2.83 32.54 -1.25
CA GLU A 6 2.42 31.43 -0.37
C GLU A 6 3.55 30.41 -0.22
N GLN A 7 4.22 30.06 -1.32
CA GLN A 7 5.37 29.15 -1.27
C GLN A 7 6.54 29.76 -0.47
N LYS A 8 6.82 31.06 -0.66
CA LYS A 8 7.83 31.76 0.15
C LYS A 8 7.49 31.73 1.63
N ALA A 9 6.23 31.94 2.01
CA ALA A 9 5.79 31.86 3.39
C ALA A 9 5.98 30.45 3.99
N ILE A 10 5.70 29.40 3.21
CA ILE A 10 5.95 28.00 3.60
C ILE A 10 7.45 27.76 3.82
N PHE A 11 8.31 28.22 2.90
CA PHE A 11 9.75 28.03 2.99
C PHE A 11 10.36 28.77 4.18
N GLU A 12 9.89 29.99 4.44
CA GLU A 12 10.30 30.76 5.60
C GLU A 12 9.86 30.07 6.90
N PHE A 13 8.61 29.60 6.97
CA PHE A 13 8.12 28.82 8.10
C PHE A 13 9.01 27.59 8.36
N VAL A 14 9.37 26.83 7.32
CA VAL A 14 10.24 25.65 7.46
C VAL A 14 11.64 26.01 7.96
N ARG A 15 12.16 27.16 7.54
CA ARG A 15 13.49 27.64 7.89
C ARG A 15 13.59 28.14 9.33
N SER A 16 12.63 28.95 9.79
CA SER A 16 12.74 29.68 11.04
C SER A 16 11.82 29.18 12.16
N SER A 17 10.74 28.46 11.83
CA SER A 17 9.80 27.96 12.85
C SER A 17 10.22 26.61 13.43
N ASN A 18 9.92 26.42 14.71
CA ASN A 18 10.00 25.14 15.41
C ASN A 18 8.61 24.58 15.77
N HIS A 19 7.55 25.10 15.12
CA HIS A 19 6.17 24.67 15.34
C HIS A 19 5.65 23.77 14.21
N HIS A 20 4.50 23.14 14.46
CA HIS A 20 3.79 22.35 13.46
C HIS A 20 3.05 23.24 12.46
N GLY A 21 3.17 22.88 11.18
CA GLY A 21 2.52 23.60 10.08
C GLY A 21 1.49 22.73 9.37
N ILE A 22 0.42 23.35 8.89
CA ILE A 22 -0.54 22.73 7.97
C ILE A 22 -0.62 23.60 6.73
N ILE A 23 -0.45 22.98 5.56
CA ILE A 23 -0.60 23.66 4.27
C ILE A 23 -1.96 23.23 3.71
N ASP A 24 -2.88 24.18 3.59
CA ASP A 24 -4.14 23.96 2.87
C ASP A 24 -3.93 24.31 1.40
N ALA A 25 -4.12 23.34 0.52
CA ALA A 25 -3.71 23.44 -0.88
C ALA A 25 -4.73 22.84 -1.82
N VAL A 26 -5.20 23.65 -2.78
CA VAL A 26 -6.13 23.27 -3.84
C VAL A 26 -5.48 22.41 -4.92
N ALA A 27 -6.27 21.70 -5.72
CA ALA A 27 -5.75 20.94 -6.86
C ALA A 27 -4.93 21.85 -7.81
N GLY A 28 -3.83 21.33 -8.34
CA GLY A 28 -2.95 22.09 -9.24
C GLY A 28 -2.03 23.13 -8.60
N SER A 29 -2.11 23.39 -7.28
CA SER A 29 -1.28 24.40 -6.60
C SER A 29 0.22 24.04 -6.45
N GLY A 30 0.66 22.92 -7.01
CA GLY A 30 2.07 22.49 -6.91
C GLY A 30 2.45 21.83 -5.58
N LYS A 31 1.49 21.34 -4.78
CA LYS A 31 1.69 20.64 -3.48
C LYS A 31 2.98 19.83 -3.39
N THR A 32 3.12 18.82 -4.23
CA THR A 32 4.27 17.91 -4.23
C THR A 32 5.58 18.66 -4.46
N THR A 33 5.60 19.58 -5.42
CA THR A 33 6.76 20.41 -5.75
C THR A 33 7.13 21.32 -4.58
N THR A 34 6.15 21.96 -3.95
CA THR A 34 6.37 22.85 -2.81
C THR A 34 6.94 22.10 -1.60
N ILE A 35 6.42 20.92 -1.27
CA ILE A 35 6.94 20.14 -0.13
C ILE A 35 8.36 19.63 -0.43
N MET A 36 8.63 19.17 -1.65
CA MET A 36 9.98 18.76 -2.03
C MET A 36 10.97 19.93 -2.00
N GLU A 37 10.58 21.12 -2.45
CA GLU A 37 11.44 22.30 -2.40
C GLU A 37 11.71 22.75 -0.95
N SER A 38 10.71 22.58 -0.07
CA SER A 38 10.82 22.94 1.35
C SER A 38 11.98 22.24 2.06
N THR A 39 12.39 21.05 1.60
CA THR A 39 13.52 20.31 2.19
C THR A 39 14.84 21.08 2.11
N LYS A 40 15.01 21.97 1.11
CA LYS A 40 16.20 22.82 0.96
C LYS A 40 16.26 23.96 1.98
N HIS A 41 15.14 24.24 2.62
CA HIS A 41 15.02 25.31 3.62
C HIS A 41 15.14 24.79 5.06
N VAL A 42 15.24 23.47 5.24
CA VAL A 42 15.43 22.84 6.55
C VAL A 42 16.86 23.13 7.04
N PRO A 43 17.06 23.49 8.32
CA PRO A 43 18.38 23.61 8.91
C PRO A 43 19.22 22.34 8.76
N ASN A 44 20.52 22.53 8.53
CA ASN A 44 21.46 21.41 8.35
C ASN A 44 21.55 20.52 9.60
N GLY A 45 21.83 19.24 9.40
CA GLY A 45 22.02 18.27 10.49
C GLY A 45 20.74 17.61 11.02
N LEU A 46 19.58 17.97 10.46
CA LEU A 46 18.30 17.34 10.81
C LEU A 46 17.98 16.16 9.89
N ASP A 47 17.44 15.11 10.50
CA ASP A 47 16.85 13.98 9.79
C ASP A 47 15.49 14.35 9.20
N LEU A 48 15.27 13.99 7.93
CA LEU A 48 14.02 14.30 7.22
C LEU A 48 13.26 13.04 6.82
N MET A 49 11.95 13.07 7.06
CA MET A 49 10.99 12.05 6.64
C MET A 49 9.91 12.67 5.76
N PHE A 50 9.68 12.08 4.59
CA PHE A 50 8.57 12.38 3.70
C PHE A 50 7.56 11.23 3.74
N CYS A 51 6.35 11.53 4.19
CA CYS A 51 5.24 10.57 4.20
C CYS A 51 4.37 10.71 2.95
N ALA A 52 4.19 9.60 2.22
CA ALA A 52 3.32 9.52 1.06
C ALA A 52 2.07 8.67 1.36
N PHE A 53 0.99 8.92 0.61
CA PHE A 53 -0.26 8.17 0.78
C PHE A 53 -0.13 6.71 0.34
N ASN A 54 0.46 6.47 -0.84
CA ASN A 54 0.56 5.13 -1.43
C ASN A 54 1.98 4.82 -1.93
N LYS A 55 2.20 3.55 -2.29
CA LYS A 55 3.51 3.02 -2.72
C LYS A 55 3.98 3.61 -4.04
N SER A 56 3.08 3.91 -4.98
CA SER A 56 3.45 4.52 -6.28
C SER A 56 3.98 5.93 -6.09
N ILE A 57 3.28 6.77 -5.32
CA ILE A 57 3.72 8.12 -4.96
C ILE A 57 5.04 8.06 -4.20
N SER A 58 5.15 7.21 -3.17
CA SER A 58 6.40 7.04 -2.42
C SER A 58 7.60 6.75 -3.32
N LYS A 59 7.45 5.82 -4.28
CA LYS A 59 8.49 5.48 -5.26
C LYS A 59 8.85 6.67 -6.17
N GLU A 60 7.84 7.40 -6.65
CA GLU A 60 8.05 8.57 -7.50
C GLU A 60 8.84 9.67 -6.75
N ILE A 61 8.43 10.01 -5.54
CA ILE A 61 9.09 11.03 -4.71
C ILE A 61 10.52 10.61 -4.38
N LYS A 62 10.73 9.35 -4.01
CA LYS A 62 12.08 8.82 -3.76
C LYS A 62 12.98 8.93 -5.00
N ARG A 63 12.46 8.68 -6.20
CA ARG A 63 13.19 8.88 -7.46
C ARG A 63 13.53 10.36 -7.68
N LYS A 64 12.58 11.27 -7.44
CA LYS A 64 12.79 12.72 -7.58
C LYS A 64 13.86 13.23 -6.60
N PHE A 65 13.84 12.81 -5.33
CA PHE A 65 14.89 13.18 -4.37
C PHE A 65 16.27 12.67 -4.77
N LYS A 66 16.37 11.44 -5.31
CA LYS A 66 17.63 10.92 -5.84
C LYS A 66 18.17 11.77 -7.00
N GLN A 67 17.30 12.21 -7.91
CA GLN A 67 17.69 13.04 -9.06
C GLN A 67 18.27 14.40 -8.66
N ILE A 68 17.87 14.94 -7.50
CA ILE A 68 18.38 16.21 -6.97
C ILE A 68 19.45 16.04 -5.88
N ASN A 69 20.11 14.87 -5.82
CA ASN A 69 21.16 14.52 -4.86
C ASN A 69 20.75 14.63 -3.38
N GLN A 70 19.45 14.49 -3.07
CA GLN A 70 18.91 14.45 -1.71
C GLN A 70 18.46 13.02 -1.33
N GLY A 71 19.27 12.02 -1.67
CA GLY A 71 18.96 10.60 -1.44
C GLY A 71 18.91 10.17 0.02
N ASN A 72 19.38 11.02 0.93
CA ASN A 72 19.37 10.82 2.39
C ASN A 72 17.98 11.03 3.02
N ILE A 73 17.04 11.69 2.32
CA ILE A 73 15.69 11.90 2.83
C ILE A 73 14.94 10.57 2.87
N LYS A 74 14.41 10.21 4.04
CA LYS A 74 13.61 8.99 4.22
C LYS A 74 12.24 9.22 3.58
N VAL A 75 11.83 8.36 2.65
CA VAL A 75 10.50 8.43 2.02
C VAL A 75 9.75 7.14 2.31
N LYS A 76 8.62 7.23 3.00
CA LYS A 76 7.80 6.07 3.41
C LYS A 76 6.32 6.37 3.18
N THR A 77 5.50 5.34 3.08
CA THR A 77 4.07 5.52 3.30
C THR A 77 3.78 5.57 4.79
N ILE A 78 2.64 6.13 5.21
CA ILE A 78 2.24 6.12 6.62
C ILE A 78 2.20 4.69 7.16
N HIS A 79 1.65 3.75 6.38
CA HIS A 79 1.63 2.33 6.74
C HIS A 79 3.02 1.72 6.92
N ALA A 80 3.96 2.01 6.02
CA ALA A 80 5.33 1.52 6.14
C ALA A 80 6.03 2.10 7.38
N LEU A 81 5.84 3.40 7.64
CA LEU A 81 6.35 4.05 8.84
C LEU A 81 5.77 3.44 10.12
N GLY A 82 4.45 3.21 10.16
CA GLY A 82 3.79 2.56 11.28
C GLY A 82 4.31 1.14 11.52
N PHE A 83 4.51 0.37 10.46
CA PHE A 83 5.11 -0.96 10.56
C PHE A 83 6.54 -0.93 11.13
N ASP A 84 7.38 0.03 10.71
CA ASP A 84 8.72 0.18 11.25
C ASP A 84 8.69 0.54 12.74
N ILE A 85 7.78 1.42 13.16
CA ILE A 85 7.59 1.77 14.57
C ILE A 85 7.21 0.52 15.36
N LEU A 86 6.22 -0.25 14.90
CA LEU A 86 5.80 -1.48 15.58
C LEU A 86 6.95 -2.47 15.69
N LYS A 87 7.67 -2.72 14.60
CA LYS A 87 8.81 -3.65 14.56
C LYS A 87 9.95 -3.20 15.50
N SER A 88 10.19 -1.90 15.60
CA SER A 88 11.25 -1.36 16.46
C SER A 88 10.90 -1.38 17.96
N ASN A 89 9.61 -1.46 18.31
CA ASN A 89 9.13 -1.40 19.70
C ASN A 89 8.55 -2.73 20.21
N SER A 90 8.68 -3.80 19.45
CA SER A 90 8.17 -5.12 19.82
C SER A 90 9.30 -6.13 20.00
N GLU A 91 9.20 -6.96 21.03
CA GLU A 91 10.00 -8.18 21.16
C GLU A 91 9.49 -9.32 20.26
N ARG A 92 8.29 -9.16 19.68
CA ARG A 92 7.67 -10.14 18.80
C ARG A 92 8.25 -10.05 17.40
N ASP A 93 8.54 -11.21 16.81
CA ASP A 93 8.90 -11.27 15.39
C ASP A 93 7.63 -11.10 14.54
N TYR A 94 7.57 -10.02 13.76
CA TYR A 94 6.51 -9.77 12.80
C TYR A 94 6.93 -10.26 11.43
N GLN A 95 6.41 -11.42 11.03
CA GLN A 95 6.57 -11.93 9.67
C GLN A 95 5.34 -11.59 8.84
N PHE A 96 5.56 -10.84 7.76
CA PHE A 96 4.51 -10.60 6.77
C PHE A 96 4.38 -11.84 5.90
N ASP A 97 3.20 -12.44 5.88
CA ASP A 97 2.91 -13.58 5.01
C ASP A 97 2.17 -13.10 3.76
N ASP A 98 2.92 -12.87 2.68
CA ASP A 98 2.38 -12.49 1.37
C ASP A 98 1.36 -13.52 0.85
N ASN A 99 1.45 -14.78 1.31
CA ASN A 99 0.60 -15.88 0.87
C ASN A 99 -0.49 -16.23 1.89
N LYS A 100 -0.74 -15.37 2.91
CA LYS A 100 -1.73 -15.63 3.96
C LYS A 100 -3.08 -16.07 3.38
N TYR A 101 -3.64 -15.29 2.46
CA TYR A 101 -4.97 -15.57 1.90
C TYR A 101 -4.97 -16.84 1.04
N LEU A 102 -3.89 -17.12 0.32
CA LEU A 102 -3.73 -18.37 -0.42
C LEU A 102 -3.70 -19.58 0.50
N LYS A 103 -2.98 -19.49 1.63
CA LYS A 103 -2.93 -20.55 2.64
C LYS A 103 -4.29 -20.78 3.28
N LEU A 104 -4.96 -19.71 3.70
CA LEU A 104 -6.31 -19.79 4.27
C LEU A 104 -7.32 -20.38 3.29
N LEU A 105 -7.29 -19.97 2.02
CA LEU A 105 -8.17 -20.55 1.00
C LEU A 105 -7.89 -22.03 0.79
N LYS A 106 -6.62 -22.43 0.73
CA LYS A 106 -6.25 -23.85 0.64
C LYS A 106 -6.78 -24.64 1.85
N GLU A 107 -6.52 -24.15 3.05
CA GLU A 107 -6.99 -24.76 4.29
C GLU A 107 -8.51 -24.89 4.34
N MET A 108 -9.26 -23.90 3.82
CA MET A 108 -10.71 -23.96 3.75
C MET A 108 -11.23 -24.95 2.70
N LEU A 109 -10.61 -24.99 1.51
CA LEU A 109 -11.00 -25.91 0.44
C LEU A 109 -10.69 -27.38 0.79
N ASP A 110 -9.68 -27.60 1.62
CA ASP A 110 -9.30 -28.93 2.12
C ASP A 110 -10.19 -29.41 3.29
N GLN A 111 -11.17 -28.61 3.76
CA GLN A 111 -12.08 -29.03 4.84
C GLN A 111 -13.22 -29.90 4.33
N ASP A 112 -13.50 -31.00 5.05
CA ASP A 112 -14.59 -31.94 4.76
C ASP A 112 -15.95 -31.25 4.61
N ALA A 113 -16.20 -30.20 5.39
CA ALA A 113 -17.45 -29.45 5.34
C ALA A 113 -17.70 -28.78 3.99
N PHE A 114 -16.64 -28.44 3.24
CA PHE A 114 -16.73 -27.79 1.93
C PHE A 114 -16.80 -28.81 0.78
N SER A 115 -16.52 -30.08 1.06
CA SER A 115 -16.50 -31.15 0.05
C SER A 115 -17.86 -31.36 -0.62
N PHE A 116 -18.96 -31.16 0.13
CA PHE A 116 -20.32 -31.30 -0.39
C PHE A 116 -20.70 -30.18 -1.36
N GLU A 117 -20.38 -28.94 -1.03
CA GLU A 117 -20.56 -27.80 -1.92
C GLU A 117 -19.68 -27.91 -3.16
N LEU A 118 -18.46 -28.45 -3.01
CA LEU A 118 -17.54 -28.66 -4.13
C LEU A 118 -18.09 -29.67 -5.14
N ALA A 119 -18.72 -30.77 -4.70
CA ALA A 119 -19.35 -31.72 -5.60
C ALA A 119 -20.41 -31.03 -6.49
N SER A 120 -21.28 -30.21 -5.88
CA SER A 120 -22.29 -29.44 -6.62
C SER A 120 -21.67 -28.46 -7.61
N ILE A 121 -20.56 -27.81 -7.23
CA ILE A 121 -19.84 -26.87 -8.10
C ILE A 121 -19.19 -27.60 -9.28
N LEU A 122 -18.60 -28.77 -9.08
CA LEU A 122 -17.99 -29.57 -10.14
C LEU A 122 -19.06 -30.03 -11.14
N GLU A 123 -20.20 -30.53 -10.65
CA GLU A 123 -21.33 -30.93 -11.49
C GLU A 123 -21.85 -29.78 -12.36
N LEU A 124 -22.01 -28.58 -11.78
CA LEU A 124 -22.44 -27.39 -12.52
C LEU A 124 -21.47 -26.95 -13.64
N ASN A 125 -20.20 -27.38 -13.58
CA ASN A 125 -19.18 -27.05 -14.56
C ASN A 125 -18.86 -28.23 -15.50
N ASP A 126 -19.70 -29.27 -15.50
CA ASP A 126 -19.51 -30.49 -16.29
C ASP A 126 -18.16 -31.20 -15.99
N ILE A 127 -17.72 -31.15 -14.72
CA ILE A 127 -16.50 -31.82 -14.25
C ILE A 127 -16.91 -33.05 -13.42
N PRO A 128 -16.41 -34.26 -13.75
CA PRO A 128 -16.72 -35.47 -12.99
C PRO A 128 -16.34 -35.31 -11.53
N VAL A 129 -17.20 -35.62 -10.56
CA VAL A 129 -16.88 -35.44 -9.12
C VAL A 129 -15.75 -36.37 -8.67
N GLU A 130 -15.77 -37.61 -9.14
CA GLU A 130 -14.72 -38.60 -8.90
C GLU A 130 -13.98 -38.89 -10.22
N PRO A 131 -12.78 -38.32 -10.43
CA PRO A 131 -12.02 -38.53 -11.66
C PRO A 131 -11.52 -39.97 -11.73
N VAL A 132 -11.76 -40.65 -12.85
CA VAL A 132 -11.38 -42.05 -13.06
C VAL A 132 -10.14 -42.23 -13.94
N ASP A 133 -9.72 -41.17 -14.64
CA ASP A 133 -8.54 -41.20 -15.50
C ASP A 133 -7.66 -39.92 -15.39
N ARG A 134 -6.49 -39.97 -16.04
CA ARG A 134 -5.51 -38.87 -16.00
C ARG A 134 -6.02 -37.57 -16.64
N MET A 135 -6.93 -37.64 -17.61
CA MET A 135 -7.52 -36.46 -18.24
C MET A 135 -8.51 -35.80 -17.29
N GLU A 136 -9.38 -36.58 -16.64
CA GLU A 136 -10.33 -36.09 -15.63
C GLU A 136 -9.60 -35.55 -14.39
N GLU A 137 -8.55 -36.24 -13.91
CA GLU A 137 -7.68 -35.72 -12.84
C GLU A 137 -7.05 -34.38 -13.22
N LYS A 138 -6.70 -34.19 -14.50
CA LYS A 138 -6.16 -32.93 -14.99
C LYS A 138 -7.24 -31.84 -15.01
N GLN A 139 -8.43 -32.14 -15.52
CA GLN A 139 -9.58 -31.22 -15.50
C GLN A 139 -9.90 -30.76 -14.08
N HIS A 140 -9.88 -31.69 -13.12
CA HIS A 140 -10.00 -31.40 -11.69
C HIS A 140 -8.97 -30.38 -11.22
N ARG A 141 -7.69 -30.66 -11.41
CA ARG A 141 -6.60 -29.78 -10.96
C ARG A 141 -6.69 -28.40 -11.60
N ASP A 142 -6.97 -28.33 -12.90
CA ASP A 142 -7.07 -27.09 -13.65
C ASP A 142 -8.27 -26.26 -13.13
N PHE A 143 -9.41 -26.90 -12.86
CA PHE A 143 -10.57 -26.24 -12.26
C PHE A 143 -10.27 -25.68 -10.89
N PHE A 144 -9.73 -26.48 -9.97
CA PHE A 144 -9.42 -26.01 -8.61
C PHE A 144 -8.36 -24.91 -8.60
N TYR A 145 -7.39 -24.95 -9.53
CA TYR A 145 -6.44 -23.86 -9.73
C TYR A 145 -7.17 -22.56 -10.08
N HIS A 146 -8.03 -22.57 -11.09
CA HIS A 146 -8.77 -21.39 -11.53
C HIS A 146 -9.81 -20.92 -10.50
N PHE A 147 -10.50 -21.85 -9.84
CA PHE A 147 -11.47 -21.55 -8.81
C PHE A 147 -10.82 -20.84 -7.62
N ARG A 148 -9.69 -21.36 -7.14
CA ARG A 148 -8.89 -20.72 -6.08
C ARG A 148 -8.41 -19.33 -6.49
N ASP A 149 -7.89 -19.19 -7.70
CA ASP A 149 -7.43 -17.89 -8.21
C ASP A 149 -8.59 -16.88 -8.28
N LYS A 150 -9.79 -17.31 -8.67
CA LYS A 150 -10.99 -16.46 -8.63
C LYS A 150 -11.41 -16.06 -7.23
N LEU A 151 -11.36 -16.98 -6.26
CA LEU A 151 -11.63 -16.65 -4.87
C LEU A 151 -10.61 -15.64 -4.32
N LEU A 152 -9.33 -15.77 -4.71
CA LEU A 152 -8.29 -14.83 -4.33
C LEU A 152 -8.53 -13.44 -4.95
N ASP A 153 -8.92 -13.37 -6.23
CA ASP A 153 -9.27 -12.13 -6.90
C ASP A 153 -10.44 -11.44 -6.19
N ILE A 154 -11.52 -12.18 -5.90
CA ILE A 154 -12.71 -11.66 -5.19
C ILE A 154 -12.31 -11.10 -3.81
N ASN A 155 -11.49 -11.84 -3.06
CA ASN A 155 -11.01 -11.41 -1.75
C ASN A 155 -10.17 -10.13 -1.87
N THR A 156 -9.31 -10.06 -2.87
CA THR A 156 -8.43 -8.90 -3.12
C THR A 156 -9.26 -7.67 -3.50
N ASP A 157 -10.24 -7.81 -4.38
CA ASP A 157 -11.17 -6.76 -4.79
C ASP A 157 -12.05 -6.27 -3.64
N PHE A 158 -12.53 -7.18 -2.81
CA PHE A 158 -13.31 -6.86 -1.62
C PHE A 158 -12.51 -5.97 -0.65
N HIS A 159 -11.26 -6.33 -0.38
CA HIS A 159 -10.36 -5.50 0.44
C HIS A 159 -9.99 -4.18 -0.23
N GLY A 160 -9.86 -4.16 -1.56
CA GLY A 160 -9.67 -2.93 -2.34
C GLY A 160 -10.84 -1.95 -2.18
N LYS A 161 -12.08 -2.47 -2.10
CA LYS A 161 -13.31 -1.67 -1.91
C LYS A 161 -13.54 -1.24 -0.46
N GLN A 162 -13.08 -2.01 0.52
CA GLN A 162 -13.19 -1.67 1.95
C GLN A 162 -12.07 -0.74 2.44
N SER A 163 -10.98 -0.57 1.69
CA SER A 163 -10.04 0.51 1.98
C SER A 163 -10.81 1.83 1.89
N PRO A 164 -10.89 2.62 2.98
CA PRO A 164 -11.71 3.80 2.99
C PRO A 164 -11.21 4.73 1.90
N VAL A 165 -12.07 4.99 0.90
CA VAL A 165 -11.95 6.13 0.00
C VAL A 165 -12.14 7.36 0.86
N PHE A 166 -11.10 7.74 1.60
CA PHE A 166 -11.05 9.05 2.24
C PHE A 166 -10.95 10.06 1.10
N LEU A 167 -12.09 10.69 0.79
CA LEU A 167 -12.20 11.88 -0.03
C LEU A 167 -11.06 12.83 0.31
N THR A 168 -10.13 13.01 -0.62
CA THR A 168 -8.90 13.77 -0.47
C THR A 168 -9.19 15.27 -0.50
N THR A 169 -9.82 15.79 0.56
CA THR A 169 -9.45 17.12 1.05
C THR A 169 -8.05 16.99 1.65
N SER A 170 -7.03 17.36 0.87
CA SER A 170 -5.61 17.22 1.24
C SER A 170 -5.24 18.15 2.40
N ARG A 171 -5.49 17.72 3.64
CA ARG A 171 -4.86 18.30 4.84
C ARG A 171 -3.56 17.55 5.10
N MET A 172 -2.42 18.20 4.88
CA MET A 172 -1.10 17.61 5.05
C MET A 172 -0.42 18.24 6.26
N LEU A 173 -0.10 17.42 7.25
CA LEU A 173 0.59 17.79 8.49
C LEU A 173 2.11 17.80 8.26
N LEU A 174 2.76 18.92 8.55
CA LEU A 174 4.20 19.00 8.74
C LEU A 174 4.50 18.81 10.23
N GLN A 175 4.94 17.61 10.59
CA GLN A 175 5.56 17.34 11.89
C GLN A 175 7.07 17.23 11.69
N LYS A 176 7.83 18.02 12.45
CA LYS A 176 9.26 17.83 12.68
C LYS A 176 9.42 16.70 13.70
#